data_AF-A0A8E2KVT3-F1
#
_entry.id   AF-A0A8E2KVT3-F1
#
_cell.length_a   1.000
_cell.length_b   1.000
_cell.length_c   1.000
_cell.angle_alpha   90.00
_cell.angle_beta   90.00
_cell.angle_gamma   90.00
#
_symmetry.space_group_name_H-M   'P 1'
#
loop_
_entity.id
_entity.type
_entity.pdbx_description
1 polymer ?
#
loop_
_entity_poly.entity_id
_entity_poly.type
_entity_poly.pdbx_seq_one_letter_code
_entity_poly.pdbx_strand_id
1 'polypeptide(L)'
;MTRKNANAKPARRAGATGSKALAKGKTIEIAVPESGNLAEAKNTLAKGIPGWDQMTSEQQTELAEIATAQCKQRQPVKVTLTRKPGGGMSIGIAGECEAHGLLKLQKTFAAVSMDPVNARANELLKYLGSVGADNAERYNAALSFIESMEPKNQAEALLLVQMYVTHDAAIRALSQLGSAEWAPTMQTFGNLATKLLRTSQGQMETLARMQRGGEQVVRHIHVDNRGGQAVIAENVHAGGNENGKSDDQSRATGATGIGTTLFGKDPLGFGVPISSGAGEETLPNARGYQSGRP
;
A
#
# COMPACT_ATOMS: atom_id res chain seq x y z
N MET A 1 18.67 -68.95 -34.34
CA MET A 1 19.52 -68.03 -35.12
C MET A 1 18.87 -66.65 -35.11
N THR A 2 19.62 -65.62 -34.65
CA THR A 2 19.55 -64.18 -35.03
C THR A 2 18.20 -63.44 -35.03
N ARG A 3 18.00 -62.23 -34.53
CA ARG A 3 18.86 -61.16 -33.99
C ARG A 3 17.96 -60.13 -33.27
N LYS A 4 18.55 -59.42 -32.31
CA LYS A 4 18.02 -58.24 -31.62
C LYS A 4 17.57 -57.15 -32.61
N ASN A 5 16.55 -56.38 -32.23
CA ASN A 5 16.63 -54.92 -32.39
C ASN A 5 16.03 -54.20 -31.19
N ALA A 6 16.90 -53.45 -30.53
CA ALA A 6 16.61 -52.57 -29.43
C ALA A 6 16.03 -51.27 -29.99
N ASN A 7 15.01 -50.71 -29.33
CA ASN A 7 14.78 -49.27 -29.41
C ASN A 7 14.50 -48.74 -28.00
N ALA A 8 15.45 -47.93 -27.53
CA ALA A 8 15.52 -47.37 -26.19
C ALA A 8 14.49 -46.24 -26.04
N LYS A 9 13.72 -46.28 -24.94
CA LYS A 9 12.95 -45.12 -24.46
C LYS A 9 13.92 -44.14 -23.78
N PRO A 10 13.87 -42.83 -24.06
CA PRO A 10 14.70 -41.86 -23.36
C PRO A 10 14.18 -41.67 -21.94
N ALA A 11 15.05 -41.96 -20.95
CA ALA A 11 14.81 -41.68 -19.55
C ALA A 11 14.79 -40.16 -19.32
N ARG A 12 13.61 -39.60 -19.05
CA ARG A 12 13.45 -38.23 -18.56
C ARG A 12 14.07 -38.16 -17.15
N ARG A 13 15.26 -37.56 -17.04
CA ARG A 13 15.85 -37.15 -15.76
C ARG A 13 14.93 -36.10 -15.12
N ALA A 14 14.04 -36.55 -14.24
CA ALA A 14 13.39 -35.68 -13.28
C ALA A 14 14.44 -35.32 -12.21
N GLY A 15 15.14 -34.20 -12.41
CA GLY A 15 15.90 -33.56 -11.36
C GLY A 15 14.93 -33.03 -10.33
N ALA A 16 14.65 -33.83 -9.30
CA ALA A 16 13.99 -33.37 -8.09
C ALA A 16 14.92 -32.34 -7.43
N THR A 17 14.70 -31.06 -7.70
CA THR A 17 15.19 -29.98 -6.87
C THR A 17 14.51 -30.11 -5.52
N GLY A 18 15.18 -30.82 -4.61
CA GLY A 18 14.78 -30.88 -3.22
C GLY A 18 14.60 -29.46 -2.72
N SER A 19 13.35 -29.14 -2.34
CA SER A 19 13.04 -27.93 -1.60
C SER A 19 13.88 -27.98 -0.33
N LYS A 20 14.98 -27.23 -0.35
CA LYS A 20 15.91 -27.12 0.76
C LYS A 20 15.11 -26.45 1.87
N ALA A 21 14.71 -27.25 2.87
CA ALA A 21 14.02 -26.76 4.04
C ALA A 21 14.73 -25.50 4.53
N LEU A 22 14.01 -24.37 4.54
CA LEU A 22 14.51 -23.12 5.09
C LEU A 22 15.10 -23.45 6.46
N ALA A 23 16.39 -23.16 6.64
CA ALA A 23 17.04 -23.30 7.93
C ALA A 23 16.16 -22.57 8.94
N LYS A 24 15.71 -23.26 10.00
CA LYS A 24 15.00 -22.64 11.12
C LYS A 24 15.90 -21.53 11.63
N GLY A 25 15.63 -20.30 11.20
CA GLY A 25 16.29 -19.11 11.71
C GLY A 25 16.16 -19.15 13.22
N LYS A 26 17.24 -18.81 13.92
CA LYS A 26 17.22 -18.70 15.37
C LYS A 26 16.27 -17.54 15.69
N THR A 27 14.99 -17.84 15.93
CA THR A 27 13.99 -16.84 16.32
C THR A 27 14.47 -16.24 17.63
N ILE A 28 14.87 -14.97 17.59
CA ILE A 28 15.24 -14.23 18.79
C ILE A 28 13.93 -13.73 19.38
N GLU A 29 13.43 -14.39 20.41
CA GLU A 29 12.29 -13.91 21.17
C GLU A 29 12.77 -12.81 22.13
N ILE A 30 12.53 -11.55 21.75
CA ILE A 30 12.79 -10.42 22.62
C ILE A 30 11.60 -10.30 23.57
N ALA A 31 11.83 -10.61 24.84
CA ALA A 31 10.83 -10.43 25.89
C ALA A 31 10.52 -8.94 26.05
N VAL A 32 9.33 -8.54 25.62
CA VAL A 32 8.85 -7.17 25.73
C VAL A 32 8.52 -6.92 27.22
N PRO A 33 9.14 -5.92 27.88
CA PRO A 33 8.91 -5.66 29.30
C PRO A 33 7.47 -5.20 29.55
N GLU A 34 6.85 -5.71 30.62
CA GLU A 34 5.45 -5.41 30.97
C GLU A 34 5.26 -3.95 31.48
N SER A 35 6.35 -3.30 31.88
CA SER A 35 6.35 -1.94 32.46
C SER A 35 7.14 -0.95 31.61
N GLY A 36 6.67 0.31 31.58
CA GLY A 36 7.28 1.41 30.83
C GLY A 36 8.52 2.04 31.47
N ASN A 37 9.12 1.41 32.48
CA ASN A 37 10.29 1.91 33.20
C ASN A 37 11.58 1.39 32.56
N LEU A 38 12.49 2.30 32.19
CA LEU A 38 13.73 1.98 31.46
C LEU A 38 14.63 0.99 32.23
N ALA A 39 14.68 1.09 33.55
CA ALA A 39 15.50 0.20 34.39
C ALA A 39 14.95 -1.24 34.44
N GLU A 40 13.62 -1.39 34.53
CA GLU A 40 12.95 -2.69 34.48
C GLU A 40 13.02 -3.30 33.08
N ALA A 41 12.90 -2.47 32.04
CA ALA A 41 13.10 -2.89 30.66
C ALA A 41 14.50 -3.46 30.44
N LYS A 42 15.56 -2.77 30.88
CA LYS A 42 16.94 -3.27 30.79
C LYS A 42 17.11 -4.61 31.52
N ASN A 43 16.51 -4.78 32.70
CA ASN A 43 16.61 -6.02 33.47
C ASN A 43 15.89 -7.20 32.78
N THR A 44 14.70 -6.95 32.23
CA THR A 44 13.94 -7.96 31.48
C THR A 44 14.64 -8.35 30.18
N LEU A 45 15.19 -7.37 29.45
CA LEU A 45 15.92 -7.59 28.21
C LEU A 45 17.26 -8.32 28.43
N ALA A 46 17.96 -8.03 29.53
CA ALA A 46 19.18 -8.74 29.94
C ALA A 46 18.96 -10.24 30.15
N LYS A 47 17.79 -10.63 30.66
CA LYS A 47 17.44 -12.05 30.88
C LYS A 47 17.06 -12.79 29.60
N GLY A 48 16.56 -12.07 28.59
CA GLY A 48 15.99 -12.66 27.38
C GLY A 48 16.91 -12.64 26.16
N ILE A 49 17.88 -11.71 26.07
CA ILE A 49 18.69 -11.50 24.88
C ILE A 49 20.03 -12.23 24.96
N PRO A 50 20.30 -13.23 24.10
CA PRO A 50 21.61 -13.84 24.02
C PRO A 50 22.67 -12.81 23.60
N GLY A 51 23.73 -12.66 24.40
CA GLY A 51 24.82 -11.71 24.10
C GLY A 51 24.60 -10.29 24.62
N TRP A 52 23.60 -10.06 25.49
CA TRP A 52 23.36 -8.77 26.14
C TRP A 52 24.62 -8.17 26.79
N ASP A 53 25.43 -8.99 27.44
CA ASP A 53 26.67 -8.58 28.12
C ASP A 53 27.80 -8.18 27.16
N GLN A 54 27.67 -8.49 25.86
CA GLN A 54 28.62 -8.08 24.81
C GLN A 54 28.23 -6.73 24.17
N MET A 55 27.04 -6.21 24.48
CA MET A 55 26.54 -4.93 23.95
C MET A 55 27.12 -3.76 24.75
N THR A 56 27.35 -2.63 24.08
CA THR A 56 27.75 -1.39 24.76
C THR A 56 26.60 -0.83 25.59
N SER A 57 26.91 -0.02 26.61
CA SER A 57 25.88 0.62 27.45
C SER A 57 24.93 1.52 26.65
N GLU A 58 25.40 2.09 25.54
CA GLU A 58 24.57 2.85 24.60
C GLU A 58 23.59 1.94 23.86
N GLN A 59 24.05 0.82 23.28
CA GLN A 59 23.20 -0.16 22.59
C GLN A 59 22.15 -0.77 23.52
N GLN A 60 22.51 -1.07 24.77
CA GLN A 60 21.57 -1.56 25.78
C GLN A 60 20.52 -0.51 26.16
N THR A 61 20.88 0.78 26.11
CA THR A 61 19.95 1.89 26.37
C THR A 61 19.01 2.11 25.20
N GLU A 62 19.55 2.17 23.99
CA GLU A 62 18.77 2.27 22.76
C GLU A 62 17.77 1.12 22.64
N LEU A 63 18.19 -0.12 22.91
CA LEU A 63 17.30 -1.27 22.84
C LEU A 63 16.20 -1.23 23.91
N ALA A 64 16.51 -0.75 25.12
CA ALA A 64 15.52 -0.56 26.16
C ALA A 64 14.54 0.60 25.84
N GLU A 65 14.99 1.66 25.19
CA GLU A 65 14.14 2.74 24.69
C GLU A 65 13.20 2.27 23.58
N ILE A 66 13.71 1.51 22.60
CA ILE A 66 12.89 0.91 21.54
C ILE A 66 11.85 -0.03 22.15
N ALA A 67 12.25 -0.91 23.07
CA ALA A 67 11.34 -1.84 23.72
C ALA A 67 10.25 -1.10 24.53
N THR A 68 10.63 -0.11 25.34
CA THR A 68 9.66 0.68 26.12
C THR A 68 8.73 1.52 25.24
N ALA A 69 9.22 2.06 24.12
CA ALA A 69 8.39 2.75 23.14
C ALA A 69 7.39 1.80 22.49
N GLN A 70 7.80 0.57 22.16
CA GLN A 70 6.90 -0.47 21.63
C GLN A 70 5.86 -0.92 22.67
N CYS A 71 6.20 -0.98 23.96
CA CYS A 71 5.22 -1.28 25.02
C CYS A 71 4.11 -0.22 25.11
N LYS A 72 4.45 1.03 24.82
CA LYS A 72 3.48 2.15 24.82
C LYS A 72 2.59 2.13 23.57
N GLN A 73 2.98 1.45 22.50
CA GLN A 73 2.15 1.26 21.32
C GLN A 73 1.04 0.24 21.58
N ARG A 74 -0.05 0.31 20.79
CA ARG A 74 -1.16 -0.63 20.90
C ARG A 74 -0.65 -2.04 20.61
N GLN A 75 -0.69 -2.92 21.61
CA GLN A 75 -0.35 -4.32 21.42
C GLN A 75 -1.52 -5.05 20.76
N PRO A 76 -1.31 -5.60 19.55
CA PRO A 76 -2.37 -6.20 18.78
C PRO A 76 -2.98 -7.39 19.50
N VAL A 77 -4.28 -7.56 19.35
CA VAL A 77 -4.92 -8.78 19.87
C VAL A 77 -4.34 -9.99 19.12
N LYS A 78 -3.97 -11.03 19.87
CA LYS A 78 -3.57 -12.30 19.30
C LYS A 78 -4.74 -13.27 19.38
N VAL A 79 -4.98 -13.99 18.30
CA VAL A 79 -5.96 -15.06 18.24
C VAL A 79 -5.32 -16.38 17.85
N THR A 80 -5.94 -17.46 18.27
CA THR A 80 -5.67 -18.82 17.83
C THR A 80 -6.77 -19.24 16.85
N LEU A 81 -6.40 -20.01 15.83
CA LEU A 81 -7.35 -20.54 14.86
C LEU A 81 -7.36 -22.06 14.95
N THR A 82 -8.54 -22.63 15.15
CA THR A 82 -8.74 -24.09 15.17
C THR A 82 -9.75 -24.49 14.10
N ARG A 83 -9.44 -25.52 13.33
CA ARG A 83 -10.36 -26.01 12.29
C ARG A 83 -11.47 -26.85 12.93
N LYS A 84 -12.72 -26.53 12.62
CA LYS A 84 -13.89 -27.27 13.14
C LYS A 84 -14.10 -28.58 12.38
N PRO A 85 -14.61 -29.64 13.02
CA PRO A 85 -14.89 -30.93 12.36
C PRO A 85 -15.88 -30.83 11.19
N GLY A 86 -16.83 -29.89 11.25
CA GLY A 86 -17.85 -29.66 10.20
C GLY A 86 -17.42 -28.68 9.10
N GLY A 87 -16.15 -28.32 9.03
CA GLY A 87 -15.66 -27.24 8.17
C GLY A 87 -15.80 -25.86 8.83
N GLY A 88 -15.00 -24.91 8.34
CA GLY A 88 -14.86 -23.59 8.94
C GLY A 88 -13.81 -23.52 10.06
N MET A 89 -13.47 -22.30 10.46
CA MET A 89 -12.49 -22.02 11.50
C MET A 89 -13.19 -21.48 12.75
N SER A 90 -12.69 -21.87 13.92
CA SER A 90 -13.01 -21.23 15.19
C SER A 90 -11.89 -20.27 15.55
N ILE A 91 -12.26 -19.08 16.00
CA ILE A 91 -11.33 -18.06 16.49
C ILE A 91 -11.35 -18.13 18.01
N GLY A 92 -10.23 -18.50 18.61
CA GLY A 92 -9.99 -18.38 20.05
C GLY A 92 -9.20 -17.11 20.33
N ILE A 93 -9.54 -16.38 21.39
CA ILE A 93 -8.79 -15.19 21.80
C ILE A 93 -7.62 -15.66 22.68
N ALA A 94 -6.40 -15.23 22.37
CA ALA A 94 -5.24 -15.53 23.21
C ALA A 94 -5.19 -14.53 24.38
N GLY A 95 -5.09 -15.05 25.61
CA GLY A 95 -4.98 -14.26 26.83
C GLY A 95 -5.73 -14.89 28.01
N GLU A 96 -5.45 -14.43 29.22
CA GLU A 96 -6.07 -14.94 30.44
C GLU A 96 -7.49 -14.38 30.65
N CYS A 97 -7.78 -13.19 30.12
CA CYS A 97 -9.07 -12.52 30.23
C CYS A 97 -9.75 -12.39 28.87
N GLU A 98 -10.79 -13.19 28.64
CA GLU A 98 -11.56 -13.21 27.39
C GLU A 98 -12.23 -11.86 27.11
N ALA A 99 -12.79 -11.21 28.14
CA ALA A 99 -13.44 -9.90 28.02
C ALA A 99 -12.47 -8.82 27.51
N HIS A 100 -11.23 -8.83 28.01
CA HIS A 100 -10.19 -7.90 27.55
C HIS A 100 -9.87 -8.09 26.07
N GLY A 101 -9.75 -9.34 25.62
CA GLY A 101 -9.50 -9.62 24.21
C GLY A 101 -10.68 -9.30 23.30
N LEU A 102 -11.93 -9.48 23.76
CA LEU A 102 -13.13 -9.05 23.03
C LEU A 102 -13.18 -7.54 22.85
N LEU A 103 -12.90 -6.77 23.91
CA LEU A 103 -12.83 -5.32 23.84
C LEU A 103 -11.68 -4.84 22.95
N LYS A 104 -10.53 -5.53 22.97
CA LYS A 104 -9.45 -5.28 22.02
C LYS A 104 -9.89 -5.53 20.58
N LEU A 105 -10.55 -6.64 20.27
CA LEU A 105 -11.08 -6.92 18.93
C LEU A 105 -12.05 -5.83 18.45
N GLN A 106 -12.99 -5.44 19.31
CA GLN A 106 -13.91 -4.33 19.02
C GLN A 106 -13.13 -3.05 18.72
N LYS A 107 -12.11 -2.73 19.52
CA LYS A 107 -11.22 -1.58 19.29
C LYS A 107 -10.45 -1.69 17.98
N THR A 108 -9.90 -2.85 17.63
CA THR A 108 -9.16 -3.09 16.37
C THR A 108 -10.02 -2.72 15.16
N PHE A 109 -11.30 -3.07 15.16
CA PHE A 109 -12.21 -2.77 14.06
C PHE A 109 -13.00 -1.47 14.25
N ALA A 110 -12.70 -0.65 15.26
CA ALA A 110 -13.47 0.54 15.64
C ALA A 110 -14.98 0.26 15.80
N ALA A 111 -15.31 -0.90 16.36
CA ALA A 111 -16.66 -1.43 16.50
C ALA A 111 -17.19 -1.29 17.93
N VAL A 112 -18.50 -1.14 18.05
CA VAL A 112 -19.22 -1.12 19.34
C VAL A 112 -19.93 -2.45 19.64
N SER A 113 -19.98 -3.36 18.66
CA SER A 113 -20.54 -4.70 18.80
C SER A 113 -19.68 -5.72 18.05
N MET A 114 -19.93 -7.01 18.30
CA MET A 114 -19.18 -8.09 17.64
C MET A 114 -19.67 -8.39 16.22
N ASP A 115 -20.83 -7.90 15.79
CA ASP A 115 -21.38 -8.20 14.46
C ASP A 115 -20.47 -7.76 13.30
N PRO A 116 -20.01 -6.49 13.24
CA PRO A 116 -19.06 -6.09 12.20
C PRO A 116 -17.72 -6.81 12.34
N VAL A 117 -17.25 -7.04 13.57
CA VAL A 117 -16.01 -7.79 13.84
C VAL A 117 -16.09 -9.20 13.25
N ASN A 118 -17.17 -9.92 13.53
CA ASN A 118 -17.42 -11.28 13.03
C ASN A 118 -17.56 -11.29 11.51
N ALA A 119 -18.24 -10.30 10.93
CA ALA A 119 -18.36 -10.18 9.48
C ALA A 119 -16.98 -9.97 8.82
N ARG A 120 -16.15 -9.06 9.34
CA ARG A 120 -14.79 -8.81 8.82
C ARG A 120 -13.90 -10.03 9.00
N ALA A 121 -14.01 -10.71 10.15
CA ALA A 121 -13.29 -11.93 10.43
C ALA A 121 -13.61 -13.03 9.42
N ASN A 122 -14.88 -13.26 9.12
CA ASN A 122 -15.33 -14.24 8.15
C ASN A 122 -14.83 -13.92 6.73
N GLU A 123 -14.84 -12.66 6.32
CA GLU A 123 -14.33 -12.26 5.00
C GLU A 123 -12.81 -12.45 4.87
N LEU A 124 -12.06 -12.03 5.88
CA LEU A 124 -10.61 -12.26 5.94
C LEU A 124 -10.28 -13.75 5.90
N LEU A 125 -10.95 -14.56 6.71
CA LEU A 125 -10.73 -16.01 6.73
C LEU A 125 -11.13 -16.68 5.42
N LYS A 126 -12.23 -16.23 4.79
CA LYS A 126 -12.65 -16.74 3.48
C LYS A 126 -11.62 -16.41 2.40
N TYR A 127 -11.11 -15.18 2.38
CA TYR A 127 -10.04 -14.80 1.47
C TYR A 127 -8.77 -15.60 1.72
N LEU A 128 -8.28 -15.63 2.96
CA LEU A 128 -7.09 -16.38 3.34
C LEU A 128 -7.21 -17.87 2.99
N GLY A 129 -8.38 -18.46 3.21
CA GLY A 129 -8.68 -19.84 2.81
C GLY A 129 -8.62 -20.06 1.30
N SER A 130 -9.13 -19.11 0.50
CA SER A 130 -9.06 -19.19 -0.97
C SER A 130 -7.64 -19.18 -1.53
N VAL A 131 -6.69 -18.65 -0.76
CA VAL A 131 -5.27 -18.56 -1.14
C VAL A 131 -4.37 -19.50 -0.32
N GLY A 132 -4.97 -20.46 0.40
CA GLY A 132 -4.26 -21.49 1.18
C GLY A 132 -3.46 -20.95 2.38
N ALA A 133 -3.90 -19.83 2.95
CA ALA A 133 -3.22 -19.10 4.01
C ALA A 133 -4.11 -18.85 5.24
N ASP A 134 -5.15 -19.65 5.46
CA ASP A 134 -6.08 -19.61 6.60
C ASP A 134 -5.44 -20.18 7.88
N ASN A 135 -4.33 -19.58 8.31
CA ASN A 135 -3.64 -19.91 9.55
C ASN A 135 -3.58 -18.72 10.52
N ALA A 136 -3.33 -19.02 11.80
CA ALA A 136 -3.36 -18.02 12.86
C ALA A 136 -2.32 -16.91 12.65
N GLU A 137 -1.15 -17.24 12.12
CA GLU A 137 -0.08 -16.27 11.84
C GLU A 137 -0.53 -15.20 10.84
N ARG A 138 -1.09 -15.62 9.70
CA ARG A 138 -1.57 -14.71 8.66
C ARG A 138 -2.78 -13.88 9.08
N TYR A 139 -3.66 -14.47 9.88
CA TYR A 139 -4.80 -13.74 10.41
C TYR A 139 -4.39 -12.72 11.48
N ASN A 140 -3.47 -13.09 12.39
CA ASN A 140 -2.89 -12.17 13.37
C ASN A 140 -2.11 -11.03 12.70
N ALA A 141 -1.43 -11.28 11.57
CA ALA A 141 -0.78 -10.23 10.79
C ALA A 141 -1.81 -9.22 10.24
N ALA A 142 -2.97 -9.69 9.76
CA ALA A 142 -4.05 -8.81 9.32
C ALA A 142 -4.61 -7.96 10.47
N LEU A 143 -4.86 -8.57 11.64
CA LEU A 143 -5.32 -7.84 12.83
C LEU A 143 -4.29 -6.80 13.28
N SER A 144 -3.01 -7.17 13.29
CA SER A 144 -1.91 -6.26 13.64
C SER A 144 -1.83 -5.07 12.69
N PHE A 145 -2.01 -5.30 11.38
CA PHE A 145 -2.03 -4.22 10.40
C PHE A 145 -3.20 -3.25 10.66
N ILE A 146 -4.41 -3.78 10.84
CA ILE A 146 -5.61 -2.95 11.06
C ILE A 146 -5.46 -2.15 12.37
N GLU A 147 -5.00 -2.80 13.45
CA GLU A 147 -4.82 -2.12 14.73
C GLU A 147 -3.76 -1.02 14.68
N SER A 148 -2.66 -1.26 13.95
CA SER A 148 -1.57 -0.27 13.79
C SER A 148 -2.00 1.02 13.09
N MET A 149 -3.04 0.94 12.26
CA MET A 149 -3.58 2.09 11.54
C MET A 149 -4.62 2.88 12.35
N GLU A 150 -4.96 2.39 13.54
CA GLU A 150 -5.87 3.02 14.50
C GLU A 150 -7.16 3.58 13.87
N PRO A 151 -8.01 2.74 13.25
CA PRO A 151 -9.24 3.21 12.64
C PRO A 151 -10.11 3.95 13.66
N LYS A 152 -10.67 5.09 13.24
CA LYS A 152 -11.54 5.93 14.08
C LYS A 152 -13.01 5.51 13.99
N ASN A 153 -13.39 4.82 12.92
CA ASN A 153 -14.75 4.42 12.62
C ASN A 153 -14.80 3.15 11.75
N GLN A 154 -16.00 2.59 11.58
CA GLN A 154 -16.24 1.38 10.79
C GLN A 154 -15.83 1.50 9.32
N ALA A 155 -15.98 2.68 8.71
CA ALA A 155 -15.62 2.87 7.30
C ALA A 155 -14.11 2.78 7.09
N GLU A 156 -13.32 3.36 8.00
CA GLU A 156 -11.86 3.21 8.01
C GLU A 156 -11.46 1.74 8.22
N ALA A 157 -12.07 1.05 9.18
CA ALA A 157 -11.80 -0.36 9.44
C ALA A 157 -12.11 -1.25 8.21
N LEU A 158 -13.21 -0.99 7.51
CA LEU A 158 -13.57 -1.69 6.28
C LEU A 158 -12.55 -1.45 5.17
N LEU A 159 -12.13 -0.20 4.99
CA LEU A 159 -11.10 0.17 4.01
C LEU A 159 -9.78 -0.52 4.32
N LEU A 160 -9.38 -0.59 5.59
CA LEU A 160 -8.15 -1.26 6.03
C LEU A 160 -8.18 -2.77 5.77
N VAL A 161 -9.30 -3.44 6.01
CA VAL A 161 -9.49 -4.86 5.64
C VAL A 161 -9.28 -5.03 4.14
N GLN A 162 -9.88 -4.16 3.32
CA GLN A 162 -9.72 -4.19 1.88
C GLN A 162 -8.28 -3.91 1.44
N MET A 163 -7.59 -2.96 2.08
CA MET A 163 -6.18 -2.63 1.81
C MET A 163 -5.27 -3.82 2.08
N TYR A 164 -5.47 -4.53 3.19
CA TYR A 164 -4.69 -5.73 3.50
C TYR A 164 -4.86 -6.81 2.42
N VAL A 165 -6.10 -7.10 2.04
CA VAL A 165 -6.42 -8.11 1.00
C VAL A 165 -5.88 -7.67 -0.37
N THR A 166 -5.99 -6.38 -0.71
CA THR A 166 -5.48 -5.82 -1.97
C THR A 166 -3.96 -5.93 -2.03
N HIS A 167 -3.28 -5.63 -0.92
CA HIS A 167 -1.84 -5.77 -0.81
C HIS A 167 -1.38 -7.23 -0.95
N ASP A 168 -1.99 -8.18 -0.22
CA ASP A 168 -1.65 -9.60 -0.33
C ASP A 168 -1.87 -10.12 -1.77
N ALA A 169 -2.98 -9.76 -2.40
CA ALA A 169 -3.24 -10.10 -3.80
C ALA A 169 -2.21 -9.50 -4.77
N ALA A 170 -1.76 -8.26 -4.54
CA ALA A 170 -0.74 -7.61 -5.35
C ALA A 170 0.61 -8.33 -5.23
N ILE A 171 1.04 -8.67 -4.01
CA ILE A 171 2.28 -9.39 -3.76
C ILE A 171 2.24 -10.79 -4.39
N ARG A 172 1.11 -11.49 -4.32
CA ARG A 172 0.94 -12.79 -5.01
C ARG A 172 1.01 -12.65 -6.53
N ALA A 173 0.37 -11.63 -7.10
CA ALA A 173 0.46 -11.37 -8.54
C ALA A 173 1.90 -11.08 -8.98
N LEU A 174 2.64 -10.27 -8.20
CA LEU A 174 4.07 -10.01 -8.43
C LEU A 174 4.92 -11.27 -8.28
N SER A 175 4.64 -12.12 -7.29
CA SER A 175 5.35 -13.39 -7.12
C SER A 175 5.11 -14.33 -8.30
N GLN A 176 3.89 -14.38 -8.82
CA GLN A 176 3.56 -15.21 -9.99
C GLN A 176 4.16 -14.65 -11.28
N LEU A 177 4.24 -13.32 -11.40
CA LEU A 177 4.96 -12.64 -12.48
C LEU A 177 6.45 -12.97 -12.45
N GLY A 178 7.10 -12.93 -11.28
CA GLY A 178 8.53 -13.23 -11.12
C GLY A 178 8.90 -14.66 -11.51
N SER A 179 7.95 -15.60 -11.43
CA SER A 179 8.13 -17.01 -11.80
C SER A 179 7.60 -17.34 -13.20
N ALA A 180 7.10 -16.38 -13.97
CA ALA A 180 6.49 -16.63 -15.27
C ALA A 180 7.53 -16.71 -16.39
N GLU A 181 7.53 -17.83 -17.13
CA GLU A 181 8.42 -18.05 -18.28
C GLU A 181 7.74 -17.71 -19.63
N TRP A 182 6.40 -17.70 -19.64
CA TRP A 182 5.60 -17.50 -20.85
C TRP A 182 5.04 -16.08 -20.91
N ALA A 183 5.24 -15.39 -22.06
CA ALA A 183 4.94 -13.97 -22.20
C ALA A 183 3.47 -13.59 -21.88
N PRO A 184 2.43 -14.35 -22.29
CA PRO A 184 1.05 -14.05 -21.89
C PRO A 184 0.79 -14.18 -20.39
N THR A 185 1.46 -15.09 -19.68
CA THR A 185 1.38 -15.19 -18.21
C THR A 185 2.01 -13.96 -17.56
N MET A 186 3.18 -13.52 -18.06
CA MET A 186 3.83 -12.29 -17.59
C MET A 186 2.92 -11.08 -17.82
N GLN A 187 2.30 -10.96 -19.00
CA GLN A 187 1.40 -9.86 -19.30
C GLN A 187 0.15 -9.88 -18.39
N THR A 188 -0.41 -11.05 -18.14
CA THR A 188 -1.62 -11.20 -17.29
C THR A 188 -1.33 -10.77 -15.85
N PHE A 189 -0.30 -11.34 -15.23
CA PHE A 189 0.03 -11.02 -13.84
C PHE A 189 0.67 -9.63 -13.69
N GLY A 190 1.42 -9.14 -14.68
CA GLY A 190 1.92 -7.78 -14.72
C GLY A 190 0.80 -6.73 -14.78
N ASN A 191 -0.21 -6.95 -15.61
CA ASN A 191 -1.39 -6.08 -15.67
C ASN A 191 -2.21 -6.13 -14.38
N LEU A 192 -2.39 -7.32 -13.81
CA LEU A 192 -3.11 -7.49 -12.55
C LEU A 192 -2.38 -6.78 -11.39
N ALA A 193 -1.08 -7.02 -11.25
CA ALA A 193 -0.25 -6.38 -10.22
C ALA A 193 -0.28 -4.85 -10.34
N THR A 194 -0.10 -4.31 -11.55
CA THR A 194 -0.17 -2.87 -11.81
C THR A 194 -1.51 -2.27 -11.37
N LYS A 195 -2.62 -2.94 -11.70
CA LYS A 195 -3.96 -2.49 -11.29
C LYS A 195 -4.15 -2.52 -9.78
N LEU A 196 -3.74 -3.60 -9.11
CA LEU A 196 -3.86 -3.72 -7.65
C LEU A 196 -2.98 -2.72 -6.90
N LEU A 197 -1.75 -2.47 -7.38
CA LEU A 197 -0.86 -1.46 -6.80
C LEU A 197 -1.44 -0.05 -6.94
N ARG A 198 -2.01 0.29 -8.10
CA ARG A 198 -2.70 1.57 -8.29
C ARG A 198 -3.93 1.70 -7.38
N THR A 199 -4.70 0.63 -7.21
CA THR A 199 -5.81 0.60 -6.24
C THR A 199 -5.32 0.82 -4.82
N SER A 200 -4.22 0.17 -4.42
CA SER A 200 -3.60 0.34 -3.09
C SER A 200 -3.20 1.80 -2.84
N GLN A 201 -2.61 2.47 -3.83
CA GLN A 201 -2.32 3.91 -3.74
C GLN A 201 -3.57 4.74 -3.50
N GLY A 202 -4.63 4.53 -4.29
CA GLY A 202 -5.90 5.23 -4.11
C GLY A 202 -6.57 4.95 -2.76
N GLN A 203 -6.42 3.75 -2.21
CA GLN A 203 -6.89 3.41 -0.86
C GLN A 203 -6.10 4.16 0.21
N MET A 204 -4.76 4.26 0.09
CA MET A 204 -3.93 5.05 1.00
C MET A 204 -4.29 6.54 0.98
N GLU A 205 -4.49 7.12 -0.21
CA GLU A 205 -4.96 8.51 -0.34
C GLU A 205 -6.34 8.73 0.26
N THR A 206 -7.25 7.77 0.05
CA THR A 206 -8.61 7.81 0.61
C THR A 206 -8.57 7.74 2.13
N LEU A 207 -7.78 6.84 2.71
CA LEU A 207 -7.60 6.74 4.16
C LEU A 207 -7.01 8.03 4.73
N ALA A 208 -5.97 8.58 4.10
CA ALA A 208 -5.37 9.86 4.52
C ALA A 208 -6.39 11.00 4.49
N ARG A 209 -7.24 11.08 3.45
CA ARG A 209 -8.31 12.08 3.35
C ARG A 209 -9.38 11.90 4.43
N MET A 210 -9.80 10.65 4.69
CA MET A 210 -10.76 10.33 5.76
C MET A 210 -10.21 10.77 7.13
N GLN A 211 -8.94 10.46 7.41
CA GLN A 211 -8.29 10.79 8.69
C GLN A 211 -8.05 12.30 8.89
N ARG A 212 -7.81 13.05 7.81
CA ARG A 212 -7.69 14.53 7.81
C ARG A 212 -9.04 15.25 7.98
N GLY A 213 -10.17 14.55 7.87
CA GLY A 213 -11.49 15.13 8.17
C GLY A 213 -12.02 16.16 7.15
N GLY A 214 -11.48 16.17 5.91
CA GLY A 214 -12.00 17.03 4.85
C GLY A 214 -11.68 18.53 4.99
N GLU A 215 -10.66 18.90 5.76
CA GLU A 215 -10.23 20.30 5.91
C GLU A 215 -9.60 20.81 4.59
N GLN A 216 -10.43 21.39 3.72
CA GLN A 216 -9.95 22.21 2.60
C GLN A 216 -9.75 23.63 3.13
N VAL A 217 -8.49 24.01 3.39
CA VAL A 217 -8.14 25.41 3.71
C VAL A 217 -8.31 26.25 2.44
N VAL A 218 -9.51 26.77 2.20
CA VAL A 218 -9.78 27.73 1.12
C VAL A 218 -9.28 29.11 1.58
N ARG A 219 -8.06 29.48 1.15
CA ARG A 219 -7.55 30.85 1.35
C ARG A 219 -8.20 31.78 0.33
N HIS A 220 -9.24 32.51 0.74
CA HIS A 220 -9.77 33.63 -0.05
C HIS A 220 -8.77 34.80 0.01
N ILE A 221 -7.98 34.98 -1.05
CA ILE A 221 -7.14 36.16 -1.22
C ILE A 221 -7.94 37.17 -2.05
N HIS A 222 -8.36 38.27 -1.42
CA HIS A 222 -8.92 39.42 -2.14
C HIS A 222 -7.77 40.18 -2.82
N VAL A 223 -7.74 40.15 -4.15
CA VAL A 223 -6.85 41.01 -4.94
C VAL A 223 -7.66 42.26 -5.31
N ASP A 224 -7.36 43.38 -4.67
CA ASP A 224 -7.95 44.67 -5.06
C ASP A 224 -7.20 45.20 -6.29
N ASN A 225 -7.85 45.19 -7.45
CA ASN A 225 -7.23 45.51 -8.74
C ASN A 225 -7.24 47.02 -9.06
N ARG A 226 -7.08 47.87 -8.04
CA ARG A 226 -6.96 49.32 -8.22
C ARG A 226 -5.51 49.73 -8.50
N GLY A 227 -4.96 49.25 -9.63
CA GLY A 227 -3.86 49.92 -10.32
C GLY A 227 -2.42 49.51 -10.00
N GLY A 228 -2.14 48.25 -9.65
CA GLY A 228 -0.75 47.78 -9.53
C GLY A 228 -0.65 46.26 -9.59
N GLN A 229 0.30 45.74 -10.37
CA GLN A 229 0.53 44.32 -10.62
C GLN A 229 0.76 43.56 -9.30
N ALA A 230 -0.17 42.67 -8.93
CA ALA A 230 -0.08 41.89 -7.71
C ALA A 230 0.84 40.66 -7.90
N VAL A 231 1.96 40.64 -7.18
CA VAL A 231 2.84 39.46 -7.06
C VAL A 231 2.43 38.68 -5.82
N ILE A 232 1.97 37.45 -5.98
CA ILE A 232 1.66 36.54 -4.87
C ILE A 232 2.93 35.74 -4.56
N ALA A 233 3.63 36.09 -3.49
CA ALA A 233 4.76 35.33 -2.97
C ALA A 233 4.47 34.84 -1.56
N GLU A 234 4.69 33.56 -1.29
CA GLU A 234 4.42 32.93 0.02
C GLU A 234 5.41 33.40 1.11
N ASN A 235 6.55 33.99 0.69
CA ASN A 235 7.49 34.71 1.54
C ASN A 235 8.11 35.88 0.75
N VAL A 236 7.93 37.11 1.23
CA VAL A 236 8.64 38.30 0.72
C VAL A 236 9.72 38.66 1.72
N HIS A 237 10.99 38.41 1.38
CA HIS A 237 12.10 39.05 2.09
C HIS A 237 12.21 40.49 1.58
N ALA A 238 11.69 41.44 2.35
CA ALA A 238 11.91 42.86 2.11
C ALA A 238 13.35 43.24 2.51
N GLY A 239 14.30 42.94 1.62
CA GLY A 239 15.63 43.54 1.65
C GLY A 239 15.54 44.93 1.04
N GLY A 240 15.76 45.97 1.84
CA GLY A 240 15.71 47.35 1.38
C GLY A 240 16.76 47.64 0.30
N ASN A 241 16.35 48.34 -0.75
CA ASN A 241 17.15 49.43 -1.31
C ASN A 241 16.29 50.39 -2.16
N GLU A 242 16.29 51.63 -1.70
CA GLU A 242 16.26 52.91 -2.41
C GLU A 242 15.43 53.13 -3.68
N ASN A 243 14.55 54.14 -3.58
CA ASN A 243 13.89 54.87 -4.66
C ASN A 243 14.91 55.44 -5.67
N GLY A 244 14.96 54.88 -6.88
CA GLY A 244 15.54 55.53 -8.05
C GLY A 244 14.45 56.08 -8.96
N LYS A 245 14.31 57.41 -9.02
CA LYS A 245 13.56 58.11 -10.08
C LYS A 245 14.09 57.70 -11.45
N SER A 246 13.21 57.30 -12.35
CA SER A 246 13.47 57.17 -13.78
C SER A 246 12.48 58.06 -14.53
N ASP A 247 12.79 59.36 -14.58
CA ASP A 247 12.23 60.26 -15.58
C ASP A 247 12.90 59.93 -16.92
N ASP A 248 12.29 59.02 -17.70
CA ASP A 248 12.29 59.13 -19.16
C ASP A 248 11.35 58.09 -19.78
N GLN A 249 10.23 58.57 -20.29
CA GLN A 249 9.42 57.82 -21.25
C GLN A 249 9.89 58.16 -22.65
N SER A 250 10.25 57.13 -23.43
CA SER A 250 10.19 57.20 -24.89
C SER A 250 9.11 56.25 -25.39
N ARG A 251 8.07 56.83 -25.99
CA ARG A 251 7.01 56.13 -26.70
C ARG A 251 7.57 55.30 -27.85
N ALA A 252 7.16 54.03 -27.93
CA ALA A 252 7.12 53.30 -29.19
C ALA A 252 5.83 52.47 -29.25
N THR A 253 4.88 52.94 -30.06
CA THR A 253 3.76 52.16 -30.59
C THR A 253 4.34 51.10 -31.55
N GLY A 254 4.03 49.82 -31.35
CA GLY A 254 4.53 48.77 -32.25
C GLY A 254 3.81 47.43 -32.10
N ALA A 255 2.90 47.16 -33.05
CA ALA A 255 2.52 45.88 -33.64
C ALA A 255 2.21 44.66 -32.73
N THR A 256 0.94 44.24 -32.83
CA THR A 256 0.48 42.85 -32.70
C THR A 256 1.33 41.88 -33.53
N GLY A 257 1.79 40.81 -32.89
CA GLY A 257 2.18 39.57 -33.56
C GLY A 257 3.68 39.39 -33.75
N ILE A 258 4.24 38.41 -33.04
CA ILE A 258 4.86 37.16 -33.56
C ILE A 258 5.37 36.45 -32.30
N GLY A 259 4.66 35.40 -31.88
CA GLY A 259 5.09 34.53 -30.79
C GLY A 259 6.37 33.81 -31.19
N THR A 260 7.39 33.96 -30.37
CA THR A 260 8.71 33.33 -30.52
C THR A 260 8.55 31.82 -30.44
N THR A 261 9.09 31.12 -31.43
CA THR A 261 9.23 29.67 -31.46
C THR A 261 10.11 29.20 -30.28
N LEU A 262 9.60 28.27 -29.48
CA LEU A 262 10.43 27.52 -28.53
C LEU A 262 10.88 26.20 -29.16
N PHE A 263 12.19 26.02 -29.18
CA PHE A 263 12.93 24.87 -29.68
C PHE A 263 12.78 23.66 -28.74
N GLY A 264 12.31 22.54 -29.30
CA GLY A 264 12.41 21.20 -28.73
C GLY A 264 12.78 20.21 -29.84
N LYS A 265 13.88 19.50 -29.64
CA LYS A 265 14.70 18.84 -30.66
C LYS A 265 14.18 17.44 -30.99
N ASP A 266 13.56 17.25 -32.16
CA ASP A 266 13.52 15.95 -32.86
C ASP A 266 13.27 16.14 -34.38
N PRO A 267 14.13 15.69 -35.32
CA PRO A 267 14.01 16.02 -36.74
C PRO A 267 13.05 15.16 -37.57
N LEU A 268 12.35 14.17 -36.99
CA LEU A 268 11.52 13.20 -37.74
C LEU A 268 10.13 12.89 -37.14
N GLY A 269 9.60 13.71 -36.23
CA GLY A 269 8.26 13.51 -35.65
C GLY A 269 7.21 14.42 -36.30
N PHE A 270 6.16 13.84 -36.88
CA PHE A 270 4.99 14.58 -37.37
C PHE A 270 4.35 15.39 -36.23
N GLY A 271 4.29 16.72 -36.39
CA GLY A 271 3.61 17.61 -35.45
C GLY A 271 2.13 17.24 -35.31
N VAL A 272 1.61 17.29 -34.09
CA VAL A 272 0.20 17.01 -33.81
C VAL A 272 -0.64 18.18 -34.33
N PRO A 273 -1.70 17.95 -35.13
CA PRO A 273 -2.53 19.04 -35.62
C PRO A 273 -3.29 19.71 -34.47
N ILE A 274 -3.24 21.04 -34.48
CA ILE A 274 -4.08 21.93 -33.68
C ILE A 274 -5.57 21.70 -33.99
N SER A 275 -6.41 21.63 -32.96
CA SER A 275 -7.86 21.47 -33.11
C SER A 275 -8.48 22.71 -33.78
N SER A 276 -8.77 22.64 -35.08
CA SER A 276 -9.63 23.59 -35.77
C SER A 276 -11.10 23.21 -35.55
N GLY A 277 -11.95 24.19 -35.22
CA GLY A 277 -13.39 24.02 -34.97
C GLY A 277 -14.23 23.70 -36.22
N ALA A 278 -13.85 22.67 -36.98
CA ALA A 278 -14.67 22.08 -38.04
C ALA A 278 -15.45 20.89 -37.45
N GLY A 279 -16.77 20.89 -37.63
CA GLY A 279 -17.68 19.88 -37.10
C GLY A 279 -17.37 18.46 -37.57
N GLU A 280 -17.79 17.47 -36.77
CA GLU A 280 -17.53 16.04 -36.96
C GLU A 280 -18.00 15.51 -38.33
N GLU A 281 -17.12 14.75 -38.99
CA GLU A 281 -17.44 13.95 -40.17
C GLU A 281 -18.25 12.71 -39.75
N THR A 282 -19.37 12.45 -40.42
CA THR A 282 -20.30 11.34 -40.11
C THR A 282 -19.61 9.98 -40.16
N LEU A 283 -19.55 9.29 -39.02
CA LEU A 283 -19.05 7.92 -38.90
C LEU A 283 -20.01 6.90 -39.58
N PRO A 284 -19.50 5.86 -40.26
CA PRO A 284 -20.33 4.81 -40.82
C PRO A 284 -20.97 3.93 -39.72
N ASN A 285 -22.21 3.50 -39.96
CA ASN A 285 -23.11 2.84 -39.01
C ASN A 285 -22.64 1.42 -38.64
N ALA A 286 -22.57 1.12 -37.33
CA ALA A 286 -21.96 -0.10 -36.77
C ALA A 286 -22.88 -1.33 -36.65
N ARG A 287 -24.02 -1.37 -37.36
CA ARG A 287 -24.90 -2.56 -37.41
C ARG A 287 -24.85 -3.18 -38.80
N GLY A 288 -24.20 -4.34 -38.88
CA GLY A 288 -24.03 -5.13 -40.11
C GLY A 288 -25.35 -5.47 -40.80
N TYR A 289 -25.28 -5.54 -42.13
CA TYR A 289 -26.31 -6.07 -43.01
C TYR A 289 -26.76 -7.47 -42.53
N GLN A 290 -28.00 -7.61 -42.09
CA GLN A 290 -28.68 -8.91 -42.05
C GLN A 290 -29.58 -9.02 -43.29
N SER A 291 -29.15 -9.83 -44.25
CA SER A 291 -30.01 -10.32 -45.33
C SER A 291 -31.05 -11.28 -44.73
N GLY A 292 -32.32 -10.89 -44.72
CA GLY A 292 -33.42 -11.80 -44.37
C GLY A 292 -33.81 -12.71 -45.51
N ARG A 293 -34.29 -13.92 -45.18
CA ARG A 293 -35.44 -14.64 -45.79
C ARG A 293 -35.50 -16.10 -45.31
N PRO A 294 -36.66 -16.76 -45.40
CA PRO A 294 -38.04 -16.31 -45.19
C PRO A 294 -38.57 -16.69 -43.79
#